data_AF-A0A1V1PH85-F1
#
_entry.id   AF-A0A1V1PH85-F1
#
_cell.length_a   1.000
_cell.length_b   1.000
_cell.length_c   1.000
_cell.angle_alpha   90.00
_cell.angle_beta   90.00
_cell.angle_gamma   90.00
#
_symmetry.space_group_name_H-M   'P 1'
#
loop_
_entity.id
_entity.type
_entity.pdbx_description
1 polymer ?
#
loop_
_entity_poly.entity_id
_entity_poly.type
_entity_poly.pdbx_seq_one_letter_code
_entity_poly.pdbx_strand_id
1 'polypeptide(L)'
;MKKGRNAPCPCGSGKKYKKCCLGKKQQPLQASVMPADMSANMKQPSQTASNVIRPYVITKMCEPDSSNMILNQMKALKKRLSNMHLPSTIRPLPTNKIIQQLSERKVNFDEALFIEQSRKYDSAWDLAEALWPAQSKSTKNVSDFCCLAACILWERYYEEKKINKPSIEMIDDYIEFGYKAKSDSDIYNYWIQAWDALKSLFDFSKHSFQQLDNMFNGSQSLFNWISDYELFLLNASNSNKEYAQKGIVLLNEYISFFGEENQEMTKAFQRSLSEIYCHAGEFEKGEHLIQEVVASYPEDAGSYIAMETLIKLKPSVDKESHLKQRLKILMDAKNYPVINGPDFDLDERIKDLQEELQELQ
;
A
#
# COMPACT_ATOMS: atom_id res chain seq x y z
N MET A 1 -7.05 33.16 -4.96
CA MET A 1 -7.50 33.63 -3.63
C MET A 1 -6.49 33.21 -2.57
N LYS A 2 -5.99 34.13 -1.72
CA LYS A 2 -5.08 33.78 -0.61
C LYS A 2 -5.91 33.15 0.54
N LYS A 3 -5.64 31.90 0.89
CA LYS A 3 -6.34 31.15 1.95
C LYS A 3 -6.14 31.85 3.30
N GLY A 4 -7.22 32.04 4.08
CA GLY A 4 -7.14 32.69 5.40
C GLY A 4 -6.32 31.87 6.39
N ARG A 5 -5.50 32.53 7.22
CA ARG A 5 -4.57 31.88 8.18
C ARG A 5 -5.25 30.91 9.16
N ASN A 6 -6.52 31.14 9.48
CA ASN A 6 -7.31 30.31 10.40
C ASN A 6 -8.16 29.23 9.69
N ALA A 7 -8.18 29.16 8.36
CA ALA A 7 -8.93 28.13 7.63
C ALA A 7 -8.34 26.72 7.85
N PRO A 8 -9.10 25.63 7.66
CA PRO A 8 -8.55 24.27 7.70
C PRO A 8 -7.37 24.08 6.73
N CYS A 9 -6.28 23.42 7.17
CA CYS A 9 -5.14 23.19 6.26
C CYS A 9 -5.56 22.27 5.10
N PRO A 10 -5.21 22.60 3.83
CA PRO A 10 -5.44 21.72 2.68
C PRO A 10 -4.78 20.34 2.72
N CYS A 11 -3.88 20.04 3.67
CA CYS A 11 -3.22 18.73 3.75
C CYS A 11 -4.05 17.65 4.46
N GLY A 12 -5.32 17.90 4.78
CA GLY A 12 -6.20 16.92 5.43
C GLY A 12 -5.95 16.73 6.93
N SER A 13 -4.89 17.31 7.51
CA SER A 13 -4.53 17.11 8.93
C SER A 13 -5.55 17.58 9.99
N GLY A 14 -6.67 18.18 9.60
CA GLY A 14 -7.64 18.77 10.52
C GLY A 14 -7.20 20.06 11.23
N LYS A 15 -5.91 20.42 11.21
CA LYS A 15 -5.34 21.60 11.91
C LYS A 15 -5.59 22.92 11.15
N LYS A 16 -5.64 24.05 11.88
CA LYS A 16 -5.69 25.42 11.31
C LYS A 16 -4.46 25.66 10.40
N TYR A 17 -4.64 26.29 9.23
CA TYR A 17 -3.60 26.48 8.21
C TYR A 17 -2.32 27.11 8.78
N LYS A 18 -2.44 28.10 9.66
CA LYS A 18 -1.32 28.72 10.39
C LYS A 18 -0.52 27.80 11.30
N LYS A 19 -1.14 26.75 11.83
CA LYS A 19 -0.53 25.79 12.76
C LYS A 19 -0.01 24.54 12.03
N CYS A 20 -0.25 24.42 10.72
CA CYS A 20 0.10 23.23 9.95
C CYS A 20 1.06 23.55 8.80
N CYS A 21 0.55 24.21 7.76
CA CYS A 21 1.21 24.26 6.45
C CYS A 21 1.68 25.67 6.06
N LEU A 22 1.12 26.71 6.69
CA LEU A 22 1.51 28.10 6.43
C LEU A 22 2.93 28.35 6.96
N GLY A 23 3.87 28.62 6.06
CA GLY A 23 5.28 28.90 6.39
C GLY A 23 6.21 27.70 6.27
N LYS A 24 5.69 26.49 6.00
CA LYS A 24 6.50 25.33 5.60
C LYS A 24 6.56 25.33 4.06
N LYS A 25 7.75 25.39 3.47
CA LYS A 25 7.92 25.29 2.01
C LYS A 25 7.22 24.00 1.55
N GLN A 26 6.37 24.09 0.53
CA GLN A 26 5.68 22.93 -0.06
C GLN A 26 6.72 21.88 -0.43
N GLN A 27 6.83 20.83 0.37
CA GLN A 27 7.48 19.59 -0.03
C GLN A 27 6.44 18.75 -0.80
N PRO A 28 6.82 18.12 -1.92
CA PRO A 28 5.96 17.15 -2.58
C PRO A 28 5.60 16.06 -1.57
N LEU A 29 4.32 15.67 -1.58
CA LEU A 29 3.65 14.68 -0.73
C LEU A 29 4.64 13.73 -0.02
N GLN A 30 5.09 14.15 1.16
CA GLN A 30 5.70 13.28 2.16
C GLN A 30 4.72 13.20 3.33
N ALA A 31 4.43 11.96 3.70
CA ALA A 31 3.53 11.55 4.75
C ALA A 31 3.69 12.34 6.07
N SER A 32 2.57 12.68 6.70
CA SER A 32 2.36 12.80 8.15
C SER A 32 0.97 13.44 8.34
N VAL A 33 0.00 12.79 8.98
CA VAL A 33 0.02 12.36 10.38
C VAL A 33 -0.73 11.03 10.53
N MET A 34 -0.04 9.99 10.97
CA MET A 34 -0.64 8.92 11.78
C MET A 34 -0.07 9.00 13.21
N PRO A 35 -0.77 8.48 14.22
CA PRO A 35 -0.27 8.38 15.59
C PRO A 35 1.05 7.62 15.66
N ALA A 36 1.87 7.93 16.65
CA ALA A 36 3.29 7.63 16.70
C ALA A 36 3.68 6.13 16.75
N ASP A 37 2.74 5.20 16.88
CA ASP A 37 3.04 3.79 17.17
C ASP A 37 2.92 2.79 16.00
N MET A 38 2.89 3.27 14.75
CA MET A 38 3.12 2.41 13.56
C MET A 38 4.37 2.79 12.74
N SER A 39 5.22 3.69 13.24
CA SER A 39 6.40 4.18 12.52
C SER A 39 7.72 3.44 12.81
N ALA A 40 7.66 2.22 13.32
CA ALA A 40 8.82 1.35 13.49
C ALA A 40 8.60 0.00 12.79
N ASN A 41 9.10 -0.12 11.55
CA ASN A 41 10.03 -1.18 11.14
C ASN A 41 9.90 -1.53 9.64
N MET A 42 10.98 -1.27 8.91
CA MET A 42 11.47 -2.23 7.91
C MET A 42 11.35 -3.63 8.52
N LYS A 43 10.80 -4.64 7.82
CA LYS A 43 10.69 -6.05 8.29
C LYS A 43 11.76 -6.34 9.35
N GLN A 44 11.38 -6.25 10.64
CA GLN A 44 12.24 -6.85 11.64
C GLN A 44 12.13 -8.35 11.39
N PRO A 45 13.27 -9.04 11.25
CA PRO A 45 13.27 -10.43 10.87
C PRO A 45 12.40 -11.22 11.85
N SER A 46 11.24 -11.67 11.37
CA SER A 46 10.38 -12.57 12.12
C SER A 46 11.20 -13.82 12.44
N GLN A 47 11.18 -14.23 13.70
CA GLN A 47 12.09 -15.25 14.23
C GLN A 47 11.76 -16.68 13.76
N THR A 48 10.88 -16.87 12.79
CA THR A 48 10.28 -18.19 12.51
C THR A 48 10.20 -18.59 11.03
N ALA A 49 10.69 -17.79 10.09
CA ALA A 49 10.99 -18.26 8.73
C ALA A 49 12.36 -17.70 8.33
N SER A 50 13.22 -18.52 7.73
CA SER A 50 14.52 -18.05 7.22
C SER A 50 14.30 -16.85 6.29
N ASN A 51 14.58 -15.64 6.77
CA ASN A 51 14.44 -14.36 6.06
C ASN A 51 15.44 -14.27 4.90
N VAL A 52 15.24 -15.08 3.86
CA VAL A 52 16.01 -15.02 2.62
C VAL A 52 15.33 -13.99 1.73
N ILE A 53 15.95 -12.82 1.61
CA ILE A 53 15.53 -11.79 0.66
C ILE A 53 15.60 -12.39 -0.75
N ARG A 54 14.51 -12.29 -1.53
CA ARG A 54 14.49 -12.81 -2.91
C ARG A 54 15.63 -12.20 -3.73
N PRO A 55 16.36 -12.99 -4.55
CA PRO A 55 17.46 -12.46 -5.36
C PRO A 55 17.06 -11.28 -6.26
N TYR A 56 15.85 -11.31 -6.83
CA TYR A 56 15.32 -10.18 -7.60
C TYR A 56 15.26 -8.89 -6.77
N VAL A 57 14.75 -8.95 -5.54
CA VAL A 57 14.72 -7.81 -4.61
C VAL A 57 16.14 -7.31 -4.32
N ILE A 58 17.12 -8.21 -4.15
CA ILE A 58 18.52 -7.83 -3.94
C ILE A 58 19.06 -7.03 -5.14
N THR A 59 18.73 -7.40 -6.38
CA THR A 59 19.14 -6.63 -7.56
C THR A 59 18.56 -5.23 -7.57
N LYS A 60 17.28 -5.07 -7.19
CA LYS A 60 16.63 -3.75 -7.09
C LYS A 60 17.23 -2.87 -6.00
N MET A 61 17.64 -3.47 -4.88
CA MET A 61 18.35 -2.75 -3.82
C MET A 61 19.72 -2.23 -4.27
N CYS A 62 20.25 -2.71 -5.40
CA CYS A 62 21.52 -2.25 -5.98
C CYS A 62 21.34 -1.19 -7.07
N GLU A 63 20.10 -0.80 -7.40
CA GLU A 63 19.82 0.27 -8.36
C GLU A 63 20.38 1.61 -7.86
N PRO A 64 20.95 2.47 -8.74
CA PRO A 64 21.56 3.74 -8.33
C PRO A 64 20.60 4.67 -7.57
N ASP A 65 19.32 4.65 -7.97
CA ASP A 65 18.28 5.51 -7.40
C ASP A 65 17.59 4.88 -6.17
N SER A 66 18.00 3.67 -5.79
CA SER A 66 17.46 3.01 -4.60
C SER A 66 18.01 3.69 -3.32
N SER A 67 17.13 4.40 -2.62
CA SER A 67 17.46 4.98 -1.31
C SER A 67 17.45 3.90 -0.22
N ASN A 68 18.36 2.93 -0.31
CA ASN A 68 18.40 1.83 0.64
C ASN A 68 19.39 2.11 1.79
N MET A 69 18.87 2.59 2.93
CA MET A 69 19.67 2.88 4.12
C MET A 69 20.43 1.64 4.63
N ILE A 70 19.85 0.44 4.53
CA ILE A 70 20.51 -0.81 4.93
C ILE A 70 21.72 -1.10 4.04
N LEU A 71 21.57 -1.00 2.71
CA LEU A 71 22.68 -1.26 1.79
C LEU A 71 23.81 -0.23 1.96
N ASN A 72 23.46 1.02 2.27
CA ASN A 72 24.44 2.08 2.57
C ASN A 72 25.19 1.85 3.89
N GLN A 73 24.57 1.19 4.87
CA GLN A 73 25.22 0.77 6.12
C GLN A 73 26.08 -0.49 5.93
N MET A 74 25.74 -1.38 4.98
CA MET A 74 26.45 -2.64 4.72
C MET A 74 27.48 -2.52 3.59
N LYS A 75 28.56 -1.74 3.79
CA LYS A 75 29.63 -1.52 2.78
C LYS A 75 30.20 -2.80 2.15
N ALA A 76 30.38 -3.86 2.93
CA ALA A 76 30.90 -5.15 2.46
C ALA A 76 29.91 -5.88 1.54
N LEU A 77 28.61 -5.82 1.85
CA LEU A 77 27.54 -6.35 1.01
C LEU A 77 27.42 -5.55 -0.29
N LYS A 78 27.45 -4.21 -0.20
CA LYS A 78 27.44 -3.32 -1.37
C LYS A 78 28.58 -3.61 -2.34
N LYS A 79 29.80 -3.85 -1.84
CA LYS A 79 30.96 -4.24 -2.67
C LYS A 79 30.82 -5.65 -3.27
N ARG A 80 30.13 -6.57 -2.60
CA ARG A 80 29.87 -7.92 -3.12
C ARG A 80 28.78 -7.92 -4.20
N LEU A 81 27.82 -7.01 -4.08
CA LEU A 81 26.68 -6.89 -4.99
C LEU A 81 26.91 -5.91 -6.15
N SER A 82 27.98 -5.10 -6.13
CA SER A 82 28.27 -4.08 -7.16
C SER A 82 28.53 -4.65 -8.56
N ASN A 83 28.70 -5.95 -8.69
CA ASN A 83 28.92 -6.62 -9.97
C ASN A 83 27.64 -7.33 -10.49
N MET A 84 26.51 -7.17 -9.80
CA MET A 84 25.25 -7.73 -10.27
C MET A 84 24.71 -6.92 -11.45
N HIS A 85 24.09 -7.64 -12.39
CA HIS A 85 23.20 -7.04 -13.36
C HIS A 85 21.96 -6.48 -12.64
N LEU A 86 21.38 -5.44 -13.22
CA LEU A 86 20.27 -4.70 -12.63
C LEU A 86 19.06 -4.75 -13.57
N PRO A 87 17.83 -4.75 -13.05
CA PRO A 87 16.63 -4.65 -13.89
C PRO A 87 16.69 -3.47 -14.86
N SER A 88 17.17 -2.31 -14.43
CA SER A 88 17.29 -1.10 -15.25
C SER A 88 18.23 -1.24 -16.45
N THR A 89 19.21 -2.15 -16.41
CA THR A 89 20.18 -2.33 -17.50
C THR A 89 19.72 -3.37 -18.53
N ILE A 90 18.82 -4.29 -18.15
CA ILE A 90 18.32 -5.35 -19.02
C ILE A 90 16.96 -4.99 -19.63
N ARG A 91 16.05 -4.37 -18.86
CA ARG A 91 14.68 -4.07 -19.30
C ARG A 91 14.60 -3.25 -20.60
N PRO A 92 15.51 -2.28 -20.88
CA PRO A 92 15.51 -1.55 -22.15
C PRO A 92 15.95 -2.37 -23.38
N LEU A 93 16.56 -3.54 -23.20
CA LEU A 93 17.06 -4.36 -24.31
C LEU A 93 15.90 -4.99 -25.09
N PRO A 94 15.91 -4.99 -26.43
CA PRO A 94 14.87 -5.68 -27.20
C PRO A 94 14.94 -7.20 -27.00
N THR A 95 13.80 -7.90 -27.17
CA THR A 95 13.67 -9.33 -26.83
C THR A 95 14.71 -10.21 -27.53
N ASN A 96 14.99 -9.94 -28.81
CA ASN A 96 16.02 -10.65 -29.56
C ASN A 96 17.44 -10.47 -28.98
N LYS A 97 17.75 -9.31 -28.38
CA LYS A 97 19.05 -9.06 -27.72
C LYS A 97 19.15 -9.75 -26.38
N ILE A 98 18.05 -9.84 -25.62
CA ILE A 98 17.99 -10.64 -24.40
C ILE A 98 18.26 -12.13 -24.74
N ILE A 99 17.56 -12.66 -25.75
CA ILE A 99 17.74 -14.05 -26.21
C ILE A 99 19.16 -14.30 -26.73
N GLN A 100 19.75 -13.35 -27.48
CA GLN A 100 21.14 -13.45 -27.92
C GLN A 100 22.09 -13.58 -26.72
N GLN A 101 21.93 -12.73 -25.69
CA GLN A 101 22.79 -12.75 -24.51
C GLN A 101 22.57 -13.99 -23.62
N LEU A 102 21.38 -14.58 -23.63
CA LEU A 102 21.12 -15.90 -23.04
C LEU A 102 21.93 -16.99 -23.76
N SER A 103 21.91 -17.00 -25.09
CA SER A 103 22.68 -17.96 -25.90
C SER A 103 24.19 -17.87 -25.66
N GLU A 104 24.74 -16.65 -25.57
CA GLU A 104 26.15 -16.40 -25.21
C GLU A 104 26.52 -16.98 -23.83
N ARG A 105 25.52 -17.13 -22.93
CA ARG A 105 25.64 -17.73 -21.60
C ARG A 105 25.21 -19.20 -21.57
N LYS A 106 25.17 -19.86 -22.74
CA LYS A 106 24.80 -21.27 -22.93
C LYS A 106 23.36 -21.60 -22.52
N VAL A 107 22.48 -20.61 -22.51
CA VAL A 107 21.04 -20.80 -22.35
C VAL A 107 20.41 -20.82 -23.75
N ASN A 108 20.04 -22.00 -24.21
CA ASN A 108 19.26 -22.16 -25.44
C ASN A 108 17.80 -21.86 -25.11
N PHE A 109 17.40 -20.61 -25.28
CA PHE A 109 16.04 -20.18 -24.97
C PHE A 109 15.02 -20.79 -25.93
N ASP A 110 14.05 -21.52 -25.38
CA ASP A 110 12.89 -22.06 -26.08
C ASP A 110 11.62 -21.37 -25.54
N GLU A 111 10.98 -20.56 -26.37
CA GLU A 111 9.78 -19.79 -25.99
C GLU A 111 8.62 -20.71 -25.59
N ALA A 112 8.38 -21.79 -26.33
CA ALA A 112 7.27 -22.69 -26.08
C ALA A 112 7.45 -23.41 -24.74
N LEU A 113 8.67 -23.91 -24.49
CA LEU A 113 9.01 -24.54 -23.21
C LEU A 113 8.91 -23.55 -22.05
N PHE A 114 9.39 -22.31 -22.21
CA PHE A 114 9.33 -21.29 -21.17
C PHE A 114 7.88 -20.96 -20.79
N ILE A 115 7.01 -20.76 -21.78
CA ILE A 115 5.57 -20.51 -21.58
C ILE A 115 4.87 -21.72 -20.94
N GLU A 116 5.26 -22.95 -21.30
CA GLU A 116 4.69 -24.15 -20.69
C GLU A 116 5.10 -24.28 -19.22
N GLN A 117 6.39 -24.11 -18.91
CA GLN A 117 6.90 -24.27 -17.55
C GLN A 117 6.47 -23.13 -16.62
N SER A 118 6.23 -21.92 -17.13
CA SER A 118 5.74 -20.79 -16.32
C SER A 118 4.44 -21.09 -15.58
N ARG A 119 3.64 -22.05 -16.07
CA ARG A 119 2.41 -22.51 -15.39
C ARG A 119 2.65 -23.18 -14.04
N LYS A 120 3.85 -23.71 -13.81
CA LYS A 120 4.22 -24.47 -12.60
C LYS A 120 4.94 -23.64 -11.54
N TYR A 121 5.30 -22.39 -11.86
CA TYR A 121 6.06 -21.51 -10.98
C TYR A 121 5.28 -20.22 -10.73
N ASP A 122 5.59 -19.57 -9.62
CA ASP A 122 5.08 -18.24 -9.26
C ASP A 122 6.14 -17.15 -9.47
N SER A 123 7.43 -17.53 -9.44
CA SER A 123 8.58 -16.66 -9.66
C SER A 123 9.26 -17.00 -10.98
N ALA A 124 9.52 -15.98 -11.79
CA ALA A 124 10.29 -16.13 -13.02
C ALA A 124 11.77 -16.43 -12.72
N TRP A 125 12.27 -15.94 -11.58
CA TRP A 125 13.60 -16.25 -11.09
C TRP A 125 13.73 -17.75 -10.75
N ASP A 126 12.79 -18.28 -9.96
CA ASP A 126 12.79 -19.70 -9.56
C ASP A 126 12.65 -20.61 -10.79
N LEU A 127 11.84 -20.21 -11.79
CA LEU A 127 11.76 -20.91 -13.07
C LEU A 127 13.11 -20.96 -13.78
N ALA A 128 13.83 -19.82 -13.85
CA ALA A 128 15.13 -19.77 -14.50
C ALA A 128 16.16 -20.68 -13.82
N GLU A 129 16.19 -20.69 -12.48
CA GLU A 129 17.06 -21.56 -11.70
C GLU A 129 16.76 -23.04 -11.90
N ALA A 130 15.49 -23.40 -12.12
CA ALA A 130 15.09 -24.78 -12.40
C ALA A 130 15.35 -25.20 -13.85
N LEU A 131 15.13 -24.31 -14.82
CA LEU A 131 15.14 -24.63 -16.24
C LEU A 131 16.53 -24.54 -16.87
N TRP A 132 17.35 -23.59 -16.42
CA TRP A 132 18.59 -23.22 -17.11
C TRP A 132 19.83 -23.73 -16.39
N PRO A 133 20.88 -24.09 -17.16
CA PRO A 133 22.10 -24.62 -16.57
C PRO A 133 22.80 -23.56 -15.72
N ALA A 134 23.47 -23.99 -14.65
CA ALA A 134 24.32 -23.11 -13.86
C ALA A 134 25.50 -22.56 -14.69
N GLN A 135 25.74 -21.26 -14.62
CA GLN A 135 26.91 -20.61 -15.25
C GLN A 135 28.11 -20.56 -14.29
N SER A 136 27.89 -20.68 -12.99
CA SER A 136 28.95 -20.68 -11.99
C SER A 136 29.22 -22.11 -11.47
N LYS A 137 30.42 -22.63 -11.72
CA LYS A 137 30.84 -23.95 -11.19
C LYS A 137 31.05 -23.94 -9.67
N SER A 138 31.46 -22.80 -9.10
CA SER A 138 31.76 -22.68 -7.67
C SER A 138 30.51 -22.56 -6.81
N THR A 139 29.44 -21.95 -7.34
CA THR A 139 28.18 -21.77 -6.60
C THR A 139 27.03 -22.66 -7.13
N LYS A 140 27.18 -23.31 -8.29
CA LYS A 140 26.10 -24.02 -9.01
C LYS A 140 24.87 -23.16 -9.29
N ASN A 141 25.03 -21.85 -9.36
CA ASN A 141 23.92 -20.93 -9.61
C ASN A 141 23.82 -20.54 -11.08
N VAL A 142 22.58 -20.29 -11.51
CA VAL A 142 22.29 -19.56 -12.75
C VAL A 142 22.78 -18.11 -12.58
N SER A 143 23.30 -17.51 -13.66
CA SER A 143 23.72 -16.11 -13.64
C SER A 143 22.52 -15.20 -13.36
N ASP A 144 22.75 -14.18 -12.53
CA ASP A 144 21.85 -13.06 -12.30
C ASP A 144 21.28 -12.44 -13.60
N PHE A 145 22.09 -12.27 -14.65
CA PHE A 145 21.60 -11.83 -15.96
C PHE A 145 20.52 -12.76 -16.50
N CYS A 146 20.75 -14.08 -16.44
CA CYS A 146 19.78 -15.04 -16.95
C CYS A 146 18.49 -14.95 -16.13
N CYS A 147 18.54 -15.00 -14.80
CA CYS A 147 17.32 -14.91 -14.00
C CYS A 147 16.55 -13.59 -14.23
N LEU A 148 17.25 -12.46 -14.34
CA LEU A 148 16.62 -11.17 -14.69
C LEU A 148 16.00 -11.17 -16.09
N ALA A 149 16.68 -11.79 -17.06
CA ALA A 149 16.14 -11.98 -18.40
C ALA A 149 14.86 -12.81 -18.37
N ALA A 150 14.77 -13.85 -17.52
CA ALA A 150 13.52 -14.59 -17.34
C ALA A 150 12.39 -13.72 -16.78
N CYS A 151 12.67 -12.88 -15.78
CA CYS A 151 11.67 -11.93 -15.24
C CYS A 151 11.13 -10.99 -16.33
N ILE A 152 12.01 -10.40 -17.14
CA ILE A 152 11.63 -9.46 -18.20
C ILE A 152 10.92 -10.17 -19.37
N LEU A 153 11.35 -11.38 -19.74
CA LEU A 153 10.67 -12.16 -20.77
C LEU A 153 9.28 -12.59 -20.30
N TRP A 154 9.12 -12.99 -19.04
CA TRP A 154 7.82 -13.32 -18.46
C TRP A 154 6.86 -12.14 -18.53
N GLU A 155 7.31 -10.95 -18.09
CA GLU A 155 6.54 -9.71 -18.19
C GLU A 155 6.07 -9.45 -19.63
N ARG A 156 6.98 -9.49 -20.60
CA ARG A 156 6.64 -9.26 -22.02
C ARG A 156 5.64 -10.27 -22.56
N TYR A 157 5.83 -11.55 -22.24
CA TYR A 157 4.90 -12.59 -22.68
C TYR A 157 3.55 -12.51 -21.97
N TYR A 158 3.50 -11.95 -20.76
CA TYR A 158 2.25 -11.62 -20.09
C TYR A 158 1.53 -10.44 -20.77
N GLU A 159 2.26 -9.40 -21.17
CA GLU A 159 1.72 -8.28 -21.96
C GLU A 159 1.20 -8.73 -23.33
N GLU A 160 1.95 -9.60 -24.02
CA GLU A 160 1.58 -10.24 -25.29
C GLU A 160 0.45 -11.27 -25.14
N LYS A 161 -0.06 -11.50 -23.93
CA LYS A 161 -1.12 -12.49 -23.62
C LYS A 161 -0.76 -13.94 -23.96
N LYS A 162 0.53 -14.27 -24.06
CA LYS A 162 1.05 -15.63 -24.23
C LYS A 162 1.14 -16.36 -22.89
N ILE A 163 1.43 -15.63 -21.82
CA ILE A 163 1.32 -16.09 -20.44
C ILE A 163 0.12 -15.37 -19.81
N ASN A 164 -0.71 -16.10 -19.07
CA ASN A 164 -1.92 -15.59 -18.45
C ASN A 164 -1.81 -15.38 -16.92
N LYS A 165 -0.61 -15.59 -16.38
CA LYS A 165 -0.33 -15.53 -14.95
C LYS A 165 0.85 -14.57 -14.69
N PRO A 166 0.69 -13.55 -13.82
CA PRO A 166 1.80 -12.67 -13.45
C PRO A 166 2.81 -13.41 -12.59
N SER A 167 4.07 -12.96 -12.58
CA SER A 167 5.08 -13.46 -11.65
C SER A 167 5.14 -12.62 -10.38
N ILE A 168 5.73 -13.17 -9.31
CA ILE A 168 6.00 -12.44 -8.05
C ILE A 168 6.79 -11.15 -8.31
N GLU A 169 7.76 -11.20 -9.23
CA GLU A 169 8.59 -10.03 -9.57
C GLU A 169 7.77 -8.90 -10.21
N MET A 170 6.75 -9.25 -11.02
CA MET A 170 5.84 -8.26 -11.60
C MET A 170 5.01 -7.58 -10.51
N ILE A 171 4.48 -8.34 -9.55
CA ILE A 171 3.73 -7.79 -8.41
C ILE A 171 4.60 -6.81 -7.62
N ASP A 172 5.84 -7.22 -7.33
CA ASP A 172 6.79 -6.41 -6.58
C ASP A 172 7.16 -5.11 -7.32
N ASP A 173 7.29 -5.18 -8.65
CA ASP A 173 7.51 -4.00 -9.48
C ASP A 173 6.30 -3.08 -9.53
N TYR A 174 5.08 -3.60 -9.67
CA TYR A 174 3.86 -2.78 -9.63
C TYR A 174 3.72 -2.02 -8.31
N ILE A 175 3.97 -2.67 -7.18
CA ILE A 175 3.95 -2.01 -5.88
C ILE A 175 4.96 -0.86 -5.84
N GLU A 176 6.20 -1.12 -6.23
CA GLU A 176 7.28 -0.13 -6.23
C GLU A 176 7.04 1.02 -7.21
N PHE A 177 6.52 0.73 -8.40
CA PHE A 177 6.18 1.74 -9.40
C PHE A 177 5.08 2.67 -8.91
N GLY A 178 4.08 2.15 -8.19
CA GLY A 178 3.07 3.01 -7.56
C GLY A 178 3.68 3.96 -6.53
N TYR A 179 4.66 3.53 -5.72
CA TYR A 179 5.37 4.46 -4.82
C TYR A 179 6.24 5.50 -5.54
N LYS A 180 6.77 5.17 -6.72
CA LYS A 180 7.61 6.10 -7.52
C LYS A 180 6.79 7.05 -8.39
N ALA A 181 5.54 6.68 -8.69
CA ALA A 181 4.64 7.42 -9.55
C ALA A 181 4.44 8.87 -9.08
N LYS A 182 4.12 9.75 -10.04
CA LYS A 182 4.01 11.20 -9.82
C LYS A 182 2.58 11.73 -9.95
N SER A 183 1.65 10.91 -10.44
CA SER A 183 0.26 11.26 -10.61
C SER A 183 -0.63 10.22 -9.91
N ASP A 184 -1.77 10.65 -9.40
CA ASP A 184 -2.75 9.76 -8.75
C ASP A 184 -3.21 8.65 -9.71
N SER A 185 -3.35 8.97 -11.01
CA SER A 185 -3.73 7.98 -12.03
C SER A 185 -2.70 6.88 -12.16
N ASP A 186 -1.41 7.22 -12.18
CA ASP A 186 -0.34 6.24 -12.29
C ASP A 186 -0.23 5.40 -11.01
N ILE A 187 -0.32 6.04 -9.82
CA ILE A 187 -0.33 5.34 -8.52
C ILE A 187 -1.43 4.27 -8.54
N TYR A 188 -2.66 4.68 -8.86
CA TYR A 188 -3.80 3.77 -8.94
C TYR A 188 -3.56 2.65 -9.96
N ASN A 189 -3.13 2.99 -11.18
CA ASN A 189 -2.95 2.02 -12.26
C ASN A 189 -1.94 0.93 -11.91
N TYR A 190 -0.88 1.27 -11.17
CA TYR A 190 0.09 0.28 -10.70
C TYR A 190 -0.44 -0.53 -9.52
N TRP A 191 -1.02 0.12 -8.51
CA TRP A 191 -1.48 -0.59 -7.32
C TRP A 191 -2.71 -1.49 -7.57
N ILE A 192 -3.61 -1.13 -8.49
CA ILE A 192 -4.68 -2.04 -8.90
C ILE A 192 -4.12 -3.27 -9.63
N GLN A 193 -3.10 -3.09 -10.48
CA GLN A 193 -2.42 -4.20 -11.15
C GLN A 193 -1.75 -5.13 -10.13
N ALA A 194 -1.11 -4.59 -9.10
CA ALA A 194 -0.55 -5.38 -8.01
C ALA A 194 -1.64 -6.18 -7.27
N TRP A 195 -2.76 -5.55 -6.93
CA TRP A 195 -3.87 -6.21 -6.23
C TRP A 195 -4.50 -7.34 -7.05
N ASP A 196 -4.80 -7.08 -8.33
CA ASP A 196 -5.36 -8.10 -9.22
C ASP A 196 -4.37 -9.23 -9.51
N ALA A 197 -3.07 -8.91 -9.61
CA ALA A 197 -2.04 -9.91 -9.77
C ALA A 197 -1.87 -10.80 -8.53
N LEU A 198 -1.97 -10.23 -7.31
CA LEU A 198 -1.99 -11.01 -6.07
C LEU A 198 -3.18 -11.97 -6.02
N LYS A 199 -4.40 -11.50 -6.34
CA LYS A 199 -5.62 -12.32 -6.40
C LYS A 199 -5.51 -13.45 -7.44
N SER A 200 -4.84 -13.18 -8.56
CA SER A 200 -4.63 -14.16 -9.63
C SER A 200 -3.58 -15.21 -9.26
N LEU A 201 -2.55 -14.80 -8.53
CA LEU A 201 -1.42 -15.65 -8.17
C LEU A 201 -1.71 -16.53 -6.94
N PHE A 202 -2.42 -15.99 -5.96
CA PHE A 202 -2.65 -16.64 -4.68
C PHE A 202 -4.14 -16.88 -4.39
N ASP A 203 -4.42 -18.02 -3.78
CA ASP A 203 -5.77 -18.35 -3.33
C ASP A 203 -6.04 -17.69 -1.97
N PHE A 204 -6.71 -16.53 -1.98
CA PHE A 204 -7.04 -15.76 -0.79
C PHE A 204 -8.00 -16.50 0.15
N SER A 205 -8.74 -17.51 -0.32
CA SER A 205 -9.63 -18.32 0.53
C SER A 205 -8.89 -19.36 1.39
N LYS A 206 -7.59 -19.59 1.11
CA LYS A 206 -6.77 -20.62 1.76
C LYS A 206 -5.61 -20.07 2.58
N HIS A 207 -5.35 -18.78 2.49
CA HIS A 207 -4.17 -18.17 3.09
C HIS A 207 -4.55 -16.89 3.82
N SER A 208 -4.05 -16.76 5.05
CA SER A 208 -4.13 -15.49 5.76
C SER A 208 -3.31 -14.42 5.06
N PHE A 209 -3.62 -13.15 5.32
CA PHE A 209 -2.88 -12.05 4.69
C PHE A 209 -1.38 -12.07 5.04
N GLN A 210 -1.04 -12.55 6.24
CA GLN A 210 0.36 -12.76 6.66
C GLN A 210 1.04 -13.92 5.91
N GLN A 211 0.31 -15.00 5.61
CA GLN A 211 0.84 -16.09 4.78
C GLN A 211 1.08 -15.61 3.35
N LEU A 212 0.17 -14.80 2.80
CA LEU A 212 0.36 -14.17 1.49
C LEU A 212 1.62 -13.28 1.46
N ASP A 213 1.84 -12.44 2.48
CA ASP A 213 3.04 -11.60 2.58
C ASP A 213 4.33 -12.45 2.65
N ASN A 214 4.29 -13.58 3.35
CA ASN A 214 5.42 -14.51 3.44
C ASN A 214 5.69 -15.24 2.12
N MET A 215 4.64 -15.62 1.38
CA MET A 215 4.77 -16.27 0.06
C MET A 215 5.29 -15.28 -0.99
N PHE A 216 4.73 -14.07 -1.00
CA PHE A 216 5.16 -12.96 -1.84
C PHE A 216 6.64 -12.64 -1.58
N ASN A 217 7.03 -12.39 -0.33
CA ASN A 217 8.41 -12.09 0.08
C ASN A 217 9.10 -11.04 -0.81
N GLY A 218 8.35 -9.99 -1.18
CA GLY A 218 8.84 -8.89 -1.98
C GLY A 218 9.59 -7.82 -1.18
N SER A 219 9.88 -6.72 -1.86
CA SER A 219 10.58 -5.55 -1.34
C SER A 219 9.77 -4.76 -0.31
N GLN A 220 8.44 -4.81 -0.40
CA GLN A 220 7.50 -4.19 0.54
C GLN A 220 6.71 -5.23 1.32
N SER A 221 6.24 -4.83 2.50
CA SER A 221 5.22 -5.59 3.27
C SER A 221 3.87 -5.38 2.62
N LEU A 222 3.14 -6.47 2.33
CA LEU A 222 1.77 -6.37 1.81
C LEU A 222 0.85 -5.63 2.79
N PHE A 223 1.04 -5.79 4.11
CA PHE A 223 0.26 -5.07 5.13
C PHE A 223 0.46 -3.56 5.07
N ASN A 224 1.70 -3.12 4.90
CA ASN A 224 2.01 -1.69 4.80
C ASN A 224 1.48 -1.14 3.48
N TRP A 225 1.71 -1.87 2.39
CA TRP A 225 1.29 -1.44 1.06
C TRP A 225 -0.23 -1.34 0.93
N ILE A 226 -1.01 -2.32 1.42
CA ILE A 226 -2.47 -2.25 1.33
C ILE A 226 -3.04 -1.10 2.17
N SER A 227 -2.41 -0.78 3.31
CA SER A 227 -2.77 0.37 4.13
C SER A 227 -2.45 1.70 3.43
N ASP A 228 -1.29 1.79 2.76
CA ASP A 228 -0.95 2.96 1.94
C ASP A 228 -1.90 3.12 0.75
N TYR A 229 -2.33 2.00 0.14
CA TYR A 229 -3.27 2.01 -0.97
C TYR A 229 -4.67 2.47 -0.53
N GLU A 230 -5.16 1.98 0.60
CA GLU A 230 -6.38 2.45 1.25
C GLU A 230 -6.31 3.97 1.49
N LEU A 231 -5.25 4.44 2.15
CA LEU A 231 -5.10 5.85 2.51
C LEU A 231 -5.04 6.75 1.26
N PHE A 232 -4.35 6.30 0.21
CA PHE A 232 -4.35 6.99 -1.07
C PHE A 232 -5.77 7.14 -1.64
N LEU A 233 -6.55 6.06 -1.67
CA LEU A 233 -7.92 6.07 -2.19
C LEU A 233 -8.85 6.92 -1.33
N LEU A 234 -8.75 6.85 -0.01
CA LEU A 234 -9.49 7.70 0.91
C LEU A 234 -9.23 9.19 0.61
N ASN A 235 -7.96 9.59 0.53
CA ASN A 235 -7.60 10.98 0.24
C ASN A 235 -8.07 11.45 -1.14
N ALA A 236 -7.88 10.62 -2.17
CA ALA A 236 -8.29 10.94 -3.52
C ALA A 236 -9.82 11.04 -3.65
N SER A 237 -10.56 10.20 -2.91
CA SER A 237 -12.02 10.14 -2.97
C SER A 237 -12.71 11.44 -2.55
N ASN A 238 -12.12 12.20 -1.61
CA ASN A 238 -12.65 13.49 -1.14
C ASN A 238 -12.87 14.51 -2.27
N SER A 239 -12.12 14.42 -3.37
CA SER A 239 -12.25 15.33 -4.51
C SER A 239 -12.71 14.67 -5.79
N ASN A 240 -12.80 13.33 -5.83
CA ASN A 240 -13.11 12.59 -7.03
C ASN A 240 -13.90 11.31 -6.71
N LYS A 241 -15.17 11.30 -7.13
CA LYS A 241 -16.09 10.18 -6.95
C LYS A 241 -15.64 8.88 -7.63
N GLU A 242 -14.84 8.95 -8.68
CA GLU A 242 -14.28 7.75 -9.32
C GLU A 242 -13.34 7.02 -8.38
N TYR A 243 -12.47 7.75 -7.67
CA TYR A 243 -11.61 7.15 -6.64
C TYR A 243 -12.40 6.66 -5.44
N ALA A 244 -13.55 7.29 -5.14
CA ALA A 244 -14.45 6.75 -4.12
C ALA A 244 -14.96 5.35 -4.50
N GLN A 245 -15.44 5.17 -5.74
CA GLN A 245 -15.90 3.86 -6.21
C GLN A 245 -14.78 2.82 -6.23
N LYS A 246 -13.56 3.20 -6.62
CA LYS A 246 -12.37 2.34 -6.57
C LYS A 246 -12.02 1.91 -5.14
N GLY A 247 -12.10 2.84 -4.18
CA GLY A 247 -11.93 2.57 -2.75
C GLY A 247 -12.97 1.59 -2.20
N ILE A 248 -14.24 1.78 -2.57
CA ILE A 248 -15.33 0.87 -2.17
C ILE A 248 -15.04 -0.56 -2.64
N VAL A 249 -14.60 -0.74 -3.90
CA VAL A 249 -14.27 -2.07 -4.43
C VAL A 249 -13.11 -2.70 -3.65
N LEU A 250 -11.99 -1.99 -3.51
CA LEU A 250 -10.80 -2.50 -2.82
C LEU A 250 -11.11 -2.94 -1.38
N LEU A 251 -11.75 -2.07 -0.60
CA LEU A 251 -11.97 -2.32 0.83
C LEU A 251 -13.01 -3.41 1.06
N ASN A 252 -14.07 -3.48 0.25
CA ASN A 252 -15.03 -4.58 0.35
C ASN A 252 -14.39 -5.92 -0.04
N GLU A 253 -13.58 -5.97 -1.09
CA GLU A 253 -12.82 -7.18 -1.42
C GLU A 253 -11.93 -7.60 -0.26
N TYR A 254 -11.10 -6.68 0.28
CA TYR A 254 -10.23 -6.98 1.42
C TYR A 254 -11.02 -7.52 2.61
N ILE A 255 -12.07 -6.82 3.04
CA ILE A 255 -12.90 -7.22 4.18
C ILE A 255 -13.57 -8.58 3.93
N SER A 256 -14.00 -8.86 2.70
CA SER A 256 -14.62 -10.15 2.35
C SER A 256 -13.66 -11.34 2.51
N PHE A 257 -12.36 -11.14 2.27
CA PHE A 257 -11.36 -12.21 2.34
C PHE A 257 -10.72 -12.31 3.74
N PHE A 258 -10.45 -11.18 4.38
CA PHE A 258 -9.59 -11.11 5.56
C PHE A 258 -10.24 -10.47 6.79
N GLY A 259 -11.54 -10.13 6.71
CA GLY A 259 -12.24 -9.34 7.73
C GLY A 259 -12.20 -9.94 9.14
N GLU A 260 -12.19 -11.28 9.24
CA GLU A 260 -12.19 -12.00 10.52
C GLU A 260 -10.79 -12.19 11.11
N GLU A 261 -9.73 -12.06 10.30
CA GLU A 261 -8.36 -12.42 10.70
C GLU A 261 -7.66 -11.35 11.52
N ASN A 262 -7.90 -10.08 11.19
CA ASN A 262 -7.25 -8.93 11.80
C ASN A 262 -8.27 -7.84 12.12
N GLN A 263 -8.88 -7.94 13.30
CA GLN A 263 -9.90 -7.00 13.76
C GLN A 263 -9.40 -5.54 13.75
N GLU A 264 -8.14 -5.26 14.12
CA GLU A 264 -7.62 -3.89 14.12
C GLU A 264 -7.57 -3.29 12.71
N MET A 265 -7.05 -4.05 11.74
CA MET A 265 -7.01 -3.61 10.35
C MET A 265 -8.40 -3.54 9.72
N THR A 266 -9.27 -4.52 9.99
CA THR A 266 -10.65 -4.53 9.52
C THR A 266 -11.40 -3.30 10.02
N LYS A 267 -11.30 -2.98 11.33
CA LYS A 267 -11.89 -1.76 11.89
C LYS A 267 -11.36 -0.52 11.21
N ALA A 268 -10.05 -0.40 11.02
CA ALA A 268 -9.45 0.74 10.33
C ALA A 268 -10.02 0.90 8.91
N PHE A 269 -10.11 -0.18 8.15
CA PHE A 269 -10.64 -0.16 6.78
C PHE A 269 -12.15 0.09 6.73
N GLN A 270 -12.92 -0.39 7.71
CA GLN A 270 -14.35 -0.07 7.82
C GLN A 270 -14.57 1.43 8.10
N ARG A 271 -13.75 2.05 8.94
CA ARG A 271 -13.78 3.51 9.16
C ARG A 271 -13.54 4.27 7.86
N SER A 272 -12.49 3.92 7.13
CA SER A 272 -12.19 4.54 5.83
C SER A 272 -13.29 4.29 4.80
N LEU A 273 -13.80 3.06 4.72
CA LEU A 273 -14.90 2.71 3.82
C LEU A 273 -16.16 3.53 4.11
N SER A 274 -16.46 3.79 5.39
CA SER A 274 -17.60 4.63 5.78
C SER A 274 -17.48 6.07 5.25
N GLU A 275 -16.27 6.63 5.30
CA GLU A 275 -15.98 7.97 4.77
C GLU A 275 -16.02 7.99 3.24
N ILE A 276 -15.47 6.95 2.60
CA ILE A 276 -15.50 6.81 1.14
C ILE A 276 -16.93 6.69 0.62
N TYR A 277 -17.83 5.98 1.33
CA TYR A 277 -19.26 5.96 0.98
C TYR A 277 -19.85 7.37 0.97
N CYS A 278 -19.54 8.20 1.97
CA CYS A 278 -19.97 9.61 1.99
C CYS A 278 -19.39 10.40 0.81
N HIS A 279 -18.12 10.22 0.46
CA HIS A 279 -17.51 10.86 -0.71
C HIS A 279 -18.16 10.42 -2.04
N ALA A 280 -18.63 9.18 -2.13
CA ALA A 280 -19.42 8.69 -3.26
C ALA A 280 -20.83 9.32 -3.33
N GLY A 281 -21.32 9.89 -2.22
CA GLY A 281 -22.67 10.42 -2.04
C GLY A 281 -23.64 9.43 -1.39
N GLU A 282 -23.15 8.30 -0.89
CA GLU A 282 -23.91 7.23 -0.24
C GLU A 282 -23.90 7.41 1.29
N PHE A 283 -24.31 8.59 1.76
CA PHE A 283 -24.21 9.00 3.17
C PHE A 283 -24.89 8.02 4.14
N GLU A 284 -26.08 7.51 3.80
CA GLU A 284 -26.81 6.57 4.66
C GLU A 284 -26.02 5.27 4.86
N LYS A 285 -25.34 4.77 3.82
CA LYS A 285 -24.50 3.57 3.94
C LYS A 285 -23.26 3.83 4.78
N GLY A 286 -22.60 4.97 4.58
CA GLY A 286 -21.45 5.37 5.38
C GLY A 286 -21.81 5.50 6.87
N GLU A 287 -22.91 6.17 7.18
CA GLU A 287 -23.39 6.30 8.56
C GLU A 287 -23.80 4.98 9.19
N HIS A 288 -24.52 4.13 8.44
CA HIS A 288 -24.92 2.83 8.93
C HIS A 288 -23.70 1.98 9.27
N LEU A 289 -22.72 1.91 8.36
CA LEU A 289 -21.48 1.15 8.57
C LEU A 289 -20.73 1.65 9.81
N ILE A 290 -20.51 2.95 9.97
CA ILE A 290 -19.74 3.43 11.12
C ILE A 290 -20.50 3.24 12.45
N GLN A 291 -21.83 3.29 12.44
CA GLN A 291 -22.64 2.95 13.61
C GLN A 291 -22.50 1.48 14.00
N GLU A 292 -22.45 0.56 13.03
CA GLU A 292 -22.20 -0.85 13.28
C GLU A 292 -20.80 -1.09 13.86
N VAL A 293 -19.78 -0.37 13.36
CA VAL A 293 -18.42 -0.45 13.90
C VAL A 293 -18.38 0.05 15.35
N VAL A 294 -18.99 1.21 15.65
CA VAL A 294 -19.06 1.74 17.03
C VAL A 294 -19.82 0.78 17.96
N ALA A 295 -20.91 0.18 17.49
CA ALA A 295 -21.67 -0.79 18.28
C ALA A 295 -20.88 -2.08 18.57
N SER A 296 -20.04 -2.50 17.62
CA SER A 296 -19.19 -3.70 17.75
C SER A 296 -17.94 -3.44 18.58
N TYR A 297 -17.42 -2.21 18.57
CA TYR A 297 -16.16 -1.81 19.20
C TYR A 297 -16.30 -0.48 19.96
N PRO A 298 -17.13 -0.42 21.02
CA PRO A 298 -17.39 0.81 21.77
C PRO A 298 -16.14 1.37 22.49
N GLU A 299 -15.08 0.58 22.61
CA GLU A 299 -13.79 1.00 23.17
C GLU A 299 -12.87 1.75 22.19
N ASP A 300 -13.19 1.75 20.88
CA ASP A 300 -12.35 2.36 19.85
C ASP A 300 -12.72 3.83 19.60
N ALA A 301 -11.90 4.74 20.14
CA ALA A 301 -12.03 6.18 19.94
C ALA A 301 -12.06 6.59 18.46
N GLY A 302 -11.28 5.90 17.63
CA GLY A 302 -11.17 6.25 16.22
C GLY A 302 -12.49 6.05 15.46
N SER A 303 -13.34 5.10 15.87
CA SER A 303 -14.66 4.90 15.27
C SER A 303 -15.63 6.03 15.59
N TYR A 304 -15.61 6.55 16.82
CA TYR A 304 -16.37 7.77 17.17
C TYR A 304 -15.88 9.00 16.39
N ILE A 305 -14.58 9.11 16.15
CA ILE A 305 -13.99 10.21 15.39
C ILE A 305 -14.31 10.11 13.90
N ALA A 306 -14.32 8.89 13.34
CA ALA A 306 -14.81 8.67 11.98
C ALA A 306 -16.29 9.04 11.87
N MET A 307 -17.13 8.65 12.84
CA MET A 307 -18.55 9.03 12.88
C MET A 307 -18.74 10.56 12.97
N GLU A 308 -17.95 11.24 13.80
CA GLU A 308 -17.90 12.70 13.89
C GLU A 308 -17.48 13.35 12.56
N THR A 309 -16.52 12.73 11.86
CA THR A 309 -16.07 13.17 10.53
C THR A 309 -17.19 13.06 9.50
N LEU A 310 -18.01 12.00 9.53
CA LEU A 310 -19.14 11.87 8.60
C LEU A 310 -20.18 12.98 8.79
N ILE A 311 -20.48 13.36 10.04
CA ILE A 311 -21.37 14.50 10.32
C ILE A 311 -20.80 15.78 9.71
N LYS A 312 -19.49 15.99 9.77
CA LYS A 312 -18.85 17.15 9.16
C LYS A 312 -18.95 17.17 7.63
N LEU A 313 -18.96 16.00 6.99
CA LEU A 313 -19.11 15.85 5.54
C LEU A 313 -20.56 16.10 5.06
N LYS A 314 -21.55 15.90 5.92
CA LYS A 314 -22.95 16.18 5.58
C LYS A 314 -23.17 17.68 5.33
N PRO A 315 -23.85 18.06 4.24
CA PRO A 315 -24.28 19.44 4.06
C PRO A 315 -25.27 19.83 5.17
N SER A 316 -25.05 20.98 5.83
CA SER A 316 -26.02 21.58 6.75
C SER A 316 -26.03 23.10 6.63
N VAL A 317 -27.22 23.65 6.83
CA VAL A 317 -27.47 25.09 6.89
C VAL A 317 -27.35 25.65 8.32
N ASP A 318 -27.33 24.79 9.33
CA ASP A 318 -27.23 25.16 10.75
C ASP A 318 -25.88 24.69 11.33
N LYS A 319 -24.98 25.65 11.50
CA LYS A 319 -23.65 25.43 12.05
C LYS A 319 -23.69 25.01 13.53
N GLU A 320 -24.60 25.58 14.31
CA GLU A 320 -24.70 25.30 15.75
C GLU A 320 -25.18 23.86 15.98
N SER A 321 -26.22 23.43 15.26
CA SER A 321 -26.73 22.06 15.31
C SER A 321 -25.65 21.04 14.91
N HIS A 322 -24.87 21.33 13.87
CA HIS A 322 -23.74 20.47 13.46
C HIS A 322 -22.68 20.33 14.55
N LEU A 323 -22.29 21.43 15.20
CA LEU A 323 -21.32 21.39 16.30
C LEU A 323 -21.85 20.61 17.50
N LYS A 324 -23.13 20.80 17.85
CA LYS A 324 -23.80 20.04 18.91
C LYS A 324 -23.83 18.54 18.63
N GLN A 325 -24.15 18.14 17.40
CA GLN A 325 -24.17 16.73 17.02
C GLN A 325 -22.79 16.09 17.07
N ARG A 326 -21.77 16.77 16.53
CA ARG A 326 -20.36 16.34 16.58
C ARG A 326 -19.87 16.21 18.02
N LEU A 327 -20.15 17.20 18.86
CA LEU A 327 -19.78 17.18 20.28
C LEU A 327 -20.48 16.04 21.02
N LYS A 328 -21.77 15.81 20.74
CA LYS A 328 -22.53 14.70 21.33
C LYS A 328 -21.86 13.36 21.02
N ILE A 329 -21.49 13.10 19.77
CA ILE A 329 -20.82 11.84 19.37
C ILE A 329 -19.54 11.60 20.17
N LEU A 330 -18.67 12.62 20.27
CA LEU A 330 -17.41 12.47 20.99
C LEU A 330 -17.60 12.38 22.51
N MET A 331 -18.61 13.05 23.06
CA MET A 331 -18.98 12.92 24.48
C MET A 331 -19.61 11.56 24.78
N ASP A 332 -20.38 10.99 23.86
CA ASP A 332 -20.96 9.64 23.99
C ASP A 332 -19.86 8.59 24.09
N ALA A 333 -18.72 8.78 23.40
CA ALA A 333 -17.54 7.92 23.54
C ALA A 333 -17.05 7.84 25.00
N LYS A 334 -17.15 8.93 25.78
CA LYS A 334 -16.74 8.95 27.19
C LYS A 334 -17.61 8.12 28.13
N ASN A 335 -18.78 7.68 27.66
CA ASN A 335 -19.65 6.78 28.42
C ASN A 335 -19.20 5.31 28.31
N TYR A 336 -18.17 5.03 27.50
CA TYR A 336 -17.60 3.69 27.26
C TYR A 336 -16.13 3.64 27.70
N PRO A 337 -15.57 2.45 27.98
CA PRO A 337 -14.18 2.28 28.39
C PRO A 337 -13.22 2.45 27.18
N VAL A 338 -13.18 3.64 26.60
CA VAL A 338 -12.35 3.94 25.43
C VAL A 338 -10.87 3.82 25.78
N ILE A 339 -10.14 2.98 25.05
CA ILE A 339 -8.76 2.60 25.40
C ILE A 339 -7.69 3.40 24.65
N ASN A 340 -8.00 3.89 23.45
CA ASN A 340 -7.08 4.57 22.55
C ASN A 340 -7.42 6.06 22.34
N GLY A 341 -8.18 6.66 23.26
CA GLY A 341 -8.55 8.09 23.22
C GLY A 341 -7.37 9.06 23.01
N PRO A 342 -6.22 8.87 23.67
CA PRO A 342 -5.04 9.70 23.46
C PRO A 342 -4.47 9.63 22.03
N ASP A 343 -4.50 8.47 21.38
CA ASP A 343 -3.94 8.29 20.04
C ASP A 343 -4.70 9.08 18.97
N PHE A 344 -5.95 9.43 19.26
CA PHE A 344 -6.82 10.16 18.36
C PHE A 344 -7.20 11.57 18.84
N ASP A 345 -6.52 12.08 19.87
CA ASP A 345 -6.74 13.42 20.43
C ASP A 345 -8.20 13.66 20.90
N LEU A 346 -8.88 12.62 21.44
CA LEU A 346 -10.32 12.68 21.75
C LEU A 346 -10.68 13.86 22.67
N ASP A 347 -9.90 14.07 23.73
CA ASP A 347 -10.15 15.16 24.69
C ASP A 347 -9.91 16.55 24.09
N GLU A 348 -8.87 16.71 23.26
CA GLU A 348 -8.58 17.98 22.58
C GLU A 348 -9.70 18.31 21.59
N ARG A 349 -10.21 17.32 20.84
CA ARG A 349 -11.34 17.51 19.91
C ARG A 349 -12.63 17.93 20.61
N ILE A 350 -12.95 17.31 21.75
CA ILE A 350 -14.12 17.70 22.56
C ILE A 350 -13.98 19.14 23.05
N LYS A 351 -12.80 19.49 23.56
CA LYS A 351 -12.51 20.84 24.03
C LYS A 351 -12.65 21.87 22.89
N ASP A 352 -12.07 21.61 21.73
CA ASP A 352 -12.14 22.49 20.56
C ASP A 352 -13.59 22.71 20.11
N LEU A 353 -14.44 21.67 20.12
CA LEU A 353 -15.85 21.80 19.78
C LEU A 353 -16.65 22.60 20.82
N GLN A 354 -16.34 22.45 22.10
CA GLN A 354 -16.96 23.23 23.17
C GLN A 354 -16.61 24.72 23.04
N GLU A 355 -15.34 25.04 22.79
CA GLU A 355 -14.88 26.41 22.54
C GLU A 355 -15.57 27.01 21.30
N GLU A 356 -15.64 26.27 20.18
CA GLU A 356 -16.31 26.75 18.96
C GLU A 356 -17.81 26.98 19.17
N LEU A 357 -18.48 26.17 20.00
CA LEU A 357 -19.89 26.35 20.31
C LEU A 357 -20.14 27.58 21.21
N GLN A 358 -19.23 27.85 22.15
CA GLN A 358 -19.29 29.06 22.99
C GLN A 358 -19.07 30.33 22.17
N GLU A 359 -18.22 30.31 21.14
CA GLU A 359 -18.01 31.45 20.24
C GLU A 359 -19.22 31.80 19.36
N LEU A 360 -20.20 30.88 19.24
CA LEU A 360 -21.44 31.09 18.47
C LEU A 360 -22.59 31.70 19.30
N GLN A 361 -22.49 31.65 20.63
CA GLN A 361 -23.49 32.17 21.58
C GLN A 361 -23.13 33.60 21.98
#